data_AF-A0A7J6WX26-F1
#
_entry.id   AF-A0A7J6WX26-F1
#
_cell.length_a   1.000
_cell.length_b   1.000
_cell.length_c   1.000
_cell.angle_alpha   90.00
_cell.angle_beta   90.00
_cell.angle_gamma   90.00
#
_symmetry.space_group_name_H-M   'P 1'
#
loop_
_entity.id
_entity.type
_entity.pdbx_description
1 polymer ?
#
loop_
_entity_poly.entity_id
_entity_poly.type
_entity_poly.pdbx_seq_one_letter_code
_entity_poly.pdbx_strand_id
1 'polypeptide(L)'
;MGQGTSRGLNRQGLARDRKDGEKKEKKFEPSEPPPRVGRKQRNQKVQKLLDYLLMEEEFVANQERLKPQEDKNEEDRSKVDDVRGTLMNVGNLEELIDENHVIVSSSVGPEYYSFNLFNF
;
A
#
# COMPACT_ATOMS: atom_id res chain seq x y z
N MET A 1 20.78 -33.60 66.46
CA MET A 1 20.39 -33.65 65.04
C MET A 1 19.52 -34.90 64.85
N GLY A 2 18.32 -34.75 64.31
CA GLY A 2 17.37 -35.86 64.13
C GLY A 2 15.92 -35.40 64.26
N GLN A 3 15.37 -34.89 63.16
CA GLN A 3 13.96 -34.57 62.88
C GLN A 3 13.07 -35.82 63.12
N GLY A 4 11.77 -35.81 63.42
CA GLY A 4 10.73 -34.79 63.49
C GLY A 4 9.41 -35.44 63.99
N THR A 5 8.51 -34.61 64.50
CA THR A 5 7.16 -34.83 65.11
C THR A 5 6.13 -35.45 64.17
N SER A 6 5.34 -36.47 64.52
CA SER A 6 4.12 -36.57 65.38
C SER A 6 2.77 -36.36 64.65
N ARG A 7 1.72 -37.03 65.19
CA ARG A 7 0.28 -37.09 64.83
C ARG A 7 -0.10 -38.29 63.94
N GLY A 8 -0.95 -39.24 64.31
CA GLY A 8 -1.87 -39.36 65.44
C GLY A 8 -3.22 -39.91 64.95
N LEU A 9 -3.69 -40.99 65.58
CA LEU A 9 -5.09 -41.47 65.65
C LEU A 9 -5.69 -42.10 64.37
N ASN A 10 -6.68 -42.99 64.37
CA ASN A 10 -7.27 -44.00 65.27
C ASN A 10 -8.53 -44.49 64.52
N ARG A 11 -8.79 -45.80 64.55
CA ARG A 11 -10.10 -46.49 64.49
C ARG A 11 -10.90 -46.65 63.18
N GLN A 12 -11.00 -47.93 62.80
CA GLN A 12 -12.20 -48.79 62.78
C GLN A 12 -13.47 -48.38 62.00
N GLY A 13 -13.94 -49.34 61.18
CA GLY A 13 -15.34 -49.76 61.16
C GLY A 13 -16.21 -49.23 60.02
N LEU A 14 -16.40 -50.05 58.98
CA LEU A 14 -17.41 -49.83 57.94
C LEU A 14 -18.74 -50.45 58.38
N ALA A 15 -19.67 -49.63 58.89
CA ALA A 15 -21.09 -49.94 58.93
C ALA A 15 -21.79 -49.13 57.81
N ARG A 16 -22.42 -49.83 56.87
CA ARG A 16 -23.17 -49.22 55.75
C ARG A 16 -24.55 -48.81 56.25
N ASP A 17 -24.74 -47.51 56.47
CA ASP A 17 -26.04 -46.92 56.70
C ASP A 17 -26.69 -46.54 55.36
N ARG A 18 -27.91 -47.01 55.11
CA ARG A 18 -28.70 -46.65 53.93
C ARG A 18 -29.19 -45.23 54.12
N LYS A 19 -28.86 -44.32 53.20
CA LYS A 19 -29.46 -42.98 53.18
C LYS A 19 -30.00 -42.68 51.79
N ASP A 20 -31.32 -42.76 51.70
CA ASP A 20 -32.13 -42.23 50.61
C ASP A 20 -31.79 -40.76 50.39
N GLY A 21 -31.50 -40.42 49.14
CA GLY A 21 -31.25 -39.05 48.70
C GLY A 21 -31.74 -38.89 47.27
N GLU A 22 -32.91 -38.28 47.14
CA GLU A 22 -33.50 -37.88 45.86
C GLU A 22 -32.46 -37.21 44.97
N LYS A 23 -32.19 -37.81 43.80
CA LYS A 23 -31.42 -37.16 42.75
C LYS A 23 -32.25 -36.01 42.21
N LYS A 24 -32.08 -34.80 42.76
CA LYS A 24 -32.56 -33.57 42.14
C LYS A 24 -31.92 -33.48 40.76
N GLU A 25 -32.71 -33.72 39.72
CA GLU A 25 -32.38 -33.45 38.34
C GLU A 25 -31.94 -31.99 38.24
N LYS A 26 -30.62 -31.76 38.18
CA LYS A 26 -30.09 -30.46 37.80
C LYS A 26 -30.51 -30.26 36.35
N LYS A 27 -31.56 -29.47 36.15
CA LYS A 27 -32.00 -29.00 34.83
C LYS A 27 -30.75 -28.55 34.08
N PHE A 28 -30.47 -29.23 32.98
CA PHE A 28 -29.35 -28.89 32.11
C PHE A 28 -29.69 -27.56 31.46
N GLU A 29 -29.16 -26.46 32.00
CA GLU A 29 -29.22 -25.19 31.29
C GLU A 29 -28.29 -25.30 30.08
N PRO A 30 -28.81 -25.13 28.84
CA PRO A 30 -27.96 -25.14 27.67
C PRO A 30 -27.00 -23.96 27.77
N SER A 31 -25.71 -24.27 27.70
CA SER A 31 -24.64 -23.26 27.67
C SER A 31 -24.94 -22.22 26.60
N GLU A 32 -24.86 -20.94 26.98
CA GLU A 32 -25.11 -19.83 26.07
C GLU A 32 -24.25 -19.96 24.79
N PRO A 33 -24.83 -19.76 23.61
CA PRO A 33 -24.10 -19.92 22.36
C PRO A 33 -22.92 -18.92 22.33
N PRO A 34 -21.72 -19.37 21.94
CA PRO A 34 -20.54 -18.52 21.95
C PRO A 34 -20.75 -17.27 21.07
N PRO A 35 -20.19 -16.11 21.46
CA PRO A 35 -20.37 -14.88 20.71
C PRO A 35 -19.86 -15.09 19.28
N ARG A 36 -20.64 -14.63 18.28
CA ARG A 36 -20.33 -14.79 16.84
C ARG A 36 -19.11 -13.95 16.44
N VAL A 37 -17.91 -14.40 16.78
CA VAL A 37 -16.63 -13.73 16.47
C VAL A 37 -16.43 -13.55 14.95
N GLY A 38 -17.11 -14.35 14.12
CA GLY A 38 -17.03 -14.29 12.66
C GLY A 38 -17.84 -13.17 11.97
N ARG A 39 -18.70 -12.40 12.66
CA ARG A 39 -19.38 -11.24 12.03
C ARG A 39 -18.45 -10.02 11.95
N LYS A 40 -17.74 -9.72 13.03
CA LYS A 40 -16.76 -8.61 13.06
C LYS A 40 -15.61 -8.82 12.07
N GLN A 41 -15.08 -10.05 12.01
CA GLN A 41 -14.02 -10.40 11.05
C GLN A 41 -14.47 -10.33 9.59
N ARG A 42 -15.72 -10.72 9.29
CA ARG A 42 -16.29 -10.55 7.94
C ARG A 42 -16.45 -9.07 7.57
N ASN A 43 -16.96 -8.26 8.48
CA ASN A 43 -17.10 -6.82 8.24
C ASN A 43 -15.73 -6.15 8.01
N GLN A 44 -14.68 -6.55 8.75
CA GLN A 44 -13.32 -6.02 8.53
C GLN A 44 -12.75 -6.38 7.15
N LYS A 45 -13.03 -7.58 6.63
CA LYS A 45 -12.60 -7.98 5.28
C LYS A 45 -13.33 -7.19 4.20
N VAL A 46 -14.65 -6.98 4.38
CA VAL A 46 -15.46 -6.16 3.47
C VAL A 46 -14.97 -4.71 3.49
N GLN A 47 -14.67 -4.15 4.67
CA GLN A 47 -14.19 -2.78 4.77
C GLN A 47 -12.88 -2.56 4.01
N LYS A 48 -11.90 -3.45 4.19
CA LYS A 48 -10.64 -3.41 3.42
C LYS A 48 -10.88 -3.44 1.92
N LEU A 49 -11.81 -4.28 1.47
CA LEU A 49 -12.12 -4.42 0.05
C LEU A 49 -12.78 -3.16 -0.51
N LEU A 50 -13.68 -2.53 0.25
CA LEU A 50 -14.28 -1.24 -0.09
C LEU A 50 -13.23 -0.13 -0.15
N ASP A 51 -12.30 -0.11 0.81
CA ASP A 51 -11.23 0.89 0.86
C ASP A 51 -10.31 0.78 -0.39
N TYR A 52 -9.98 -0.45 -0.81
CA TYR A 52 -9.23 -0.67 -2.06
C TYR A 52 -10.02 -0.25 -3.30
N LEU A 53 -11.30 -0.58 -3.37
CA LEU A 53 -12.14 -0.22 -4.50
C LEU A 53 -12.28 1.31 -4.62
N LEU A 54 -12.45 2.00 -3.50
CA LEU A 54 -12.51 3.46 -3.47
C LEU A 54 -11.19 4.09 -3.91
N MET A 55 -10.06 3.54 -3.46
CA MET A 55 -8.73 3.99 -3.90
C MET A 55 -8.52 3.78 -5.40
N GLU A 56 -8.99 2.66 -5.95
CA GLU A 56 -8.93 2.38 -7.39
C GLU A 56 -9.81 3.36 -8.18
N GLU A 57 -11.04 3.61 -7.73
CA GLU A 57 -11.97 4.54 -8.36
C GLU A 57 -11.40 5.97 -8.39
N GLU A 58 -10.85 6.44 -7.26
CA GLU A 58 -10.18 7.75 -7.20
C GLU A 58 -8.92 7.78 -8.09
N PHE A 59 -8.15 6.70 -8.15
CA PHE A 59 -6.97 6.61 -9.01
C PHE A 59 -7.34 6.71 -10.49
N VAL A 60 -8.35 5.96 -10.94
CA VAL A 60 -8.85 5.99 -12.32
C VAL A 60 -9.43 7.36 -12.65
N ALA A 61 -10.26 7.94 -11.78
CA ALA A 61 -10.84 9.26 -12.00
C ALA A 61 -9.76 10.36 -12.08
N ASN A 62 -8.73 10.28 -11.25
CA ASN A 62 -7.60 11.22 -11.30
C ASN A 62 -6.77 11.05 -12.59
N GLN A 63 -6.54 9.81 -13.02
CA GLN A 63 -5.88 9.50 -14.29
C GLN A 63 -6.69 10.04 -15.48
N GLU A 64 -8.00 9.83 -15.53
CA GLU A 64 -8.86 10.36 -16.60
C GLU A 64 -8.89 11.89 -16.65
N ARG A 65 -8.70 12.57 -15.51
CA ARG A 65 -8.61 14.03 -15.46
C ARG A 65 -7.24 14.57 -15.89
N LEU A 66 -6.17 13.83 -15.61
CA LEU A 66 -4.80 14.24 -15.94
C LEU A 66 -4.38 13.85 -17.36
N LYS A 67 -4.89 12.73 -17.88
CA LYS A 67 -4.63 12.24 -19.25
C LYS A 67 -4.81 13.34 -20.31
N PRO A 68 -5.91 14.11 -20.37
CA PRO A 68 -6.07 15.15 -21.38
C PRO A 68 -5.03 16.26 -21.33
N GLN A 69 -4.36 16.47 -20.19
CA GLN A 69 -3.29 17.45 -20.05
C GLN A 69 -1.92 16.83 -20.32
N GLU A 70 -1.70 15.59 -19.88
CA GLU A 70 -0.50 14.81 -20.23
C GLU A 70 -0.44 14.55 -21.74
N ASP A 71 -1.54 14.18 -22.37
CA ASP A 71 -1.65 13.94 -23.82
C ASP A 71 -1.31 15.20 -24.63
N LYS A 72 -1.79 16.37 -24.19
CA LYS A 72 -1.45 17.65 -24.84
C LYS A 72 0.02 18.01 -24.68
N ASN A 73 0.56 17.83 -23.47
CA ASN A 73 1.96 18.11 -23.20
C ASN A 73 2.88 17.13 -23.97
N GLU A 74 2.48 15.87 -24.10
CA GLU A 74 3.20 14.85 -24.86
C GLU A 74 3.11 15.13 -26.36
N GLU A 75 1.95 15.58 -26.86
CA GLU A 75 1.79 16.01 -28.25
C GLU A 75 2.71 17.21 -28.56
N ASP A 76 2.79 18.20 -27.68
CA ASP A 76 3.67 19.36 -27.84
C ASP A 76 5.14 18.94 -27.79
N ARG A 77 5.52 18.01 -26.89
CA ARG A 77 6.87 17.43 -26.87
C ARG A 77 7.20 16.67 -28.15
N SER A 78 6.30 15.84 -28.64
CA SER A 78 6.49 15.08 -29.87
C SER A 78 6.71 16.00 -31.06
N LYS A 79 5.97 17.11 -31.16
CA LYS A 79 6.18 18.11 -32.22
C LYS A 79 7.56 18.76 -32.13
N VAL A 80 8.03 19.06 -30.93
CA VAL A 80 9.38 19.60 -30.72
C VAL A 80 10.43 18.57 -31.15
N ASP A 81 10.24 17.30 -30.82
CA ASP A 81 11.15 16.22 -31.21
C ASP A 81 11.15 15.98 -32.73
N ASP A 82 10.00 16.10 -33.40
CA ASP A 82 9.90 16.03 -34.87
C ASP A 82 10.69 17.15 -35.55
N VAL A 83 10.67 18.38 -35.01
CA VAL A 83 11.43 19.51 -35.53
C VAL A 83 12.94 19.36 -35.27
N ARG A 84 13.32 18.81 -34.11
CA ARG A 84 14.72 18.54 -33.77
C ARG A 84 15.33 17.43 -34.63
N GLY A 85 14.52 16.45 -35.01
CA GLY A 85 14.95 15.26 -35.71
C GLY A 85 15.71 14.28 -34.82
N THR A 86 16.08 13.13 -35.38
CA THR A 86 16.66 12.01 -34.61
C THR A 86 18.14 12.20 -34.27
N LEU A 87 18.88 12.97 -35.07
CA LEU A 87 20.31 13.23 -34.89
C LEU A 87 20.53 14.72 -34.67
N MET A 88 21.26 15.08 -33.61
CA MET A 88 21.64 16.46 -33.31
C MET A 88 23.14 16.66 -33.44
N ASN A 89 23.55 17.64 -34.23
CA ASN A 89 24.95 18.06 -34.33
C ASN A 89 25.29 19.01 -33.17
N VAL A 90 26.48 18.84 -32.59
CA VAL A 90 26.97 19.65 -31.47
C VAL A 90 28.05 20.61 -31.96
N GLY A 91 27.90 21.90 -31.65
CA GLY A 91 28.85 22.97 -31.96
C GLY A 91 29.08 23.89 -30.76
N ASN A 92 30.02 24.83 -30.89
CA ASN A 92 30.29 25.85 -29.88
C ASN A 92 29.57 27.15 -30.21
N LEU A 93 29.08 27.84 -29.18
CA LEU A 93 28.51 29.19 -29.30
C LEU A 93 29.65 30.21 -29.49
N GLU A 94 29.57 31.03 -30.53
CA GLU A 94 30.59 32.06 -30.81
C GLU A 94 30.05 33.46 -30.47
N GLU A 95 28.90 33.83 -31.05
CA GLU A 95 28.32 35.17 -30.88
C GLU A 95 26.79 35.14 -30.93
N LEU A 96 26.14 35.93 -30.07
CA LEU A 96 24.72 36.25 -30.17
C LEU A 96 24.58 37.51 -31.02
N ILE A 97 23.96 37.40 -32.20
CA ILE A 97 23.80 38.54 -33.11
C ILE A 97 22.55 39.34 -32.71
N ASP A 98 21.44 38.65 -32.44
CA ASP A 98 20.18 39.23 -31.97
C ASP A 98 19.44 38.24 -31.05
N GLU A 99 18.14 38.47 -30.80
CA GLU A 99 17.33 37.66 -29.88
C GLU A 99 17.08 36.22 -30.36
N ASN A 100 17.19 35.94 -31.66
CA ASN A 100 16.90 34.64 -32.25
C ASN A 100 18.01 34.09 -33.15
N HIS A 101 19.06 34.86 -33.44
CA HIS A 101 20.13 34.47 -34.35
C HIS A 101 21.48 34.45 -33.66
N VAL A 102 22.23 33.40 -33.96
CA VAL A 102 23.45 33.03 -33.27
C VAL A 102 24.47 32.53 -34.27
N ILE A 103 25.75 32.82 -34.04
CA ILE A 103 26.86 32.20 -34.74
C ILE A 103 27.37 31.02 -33.92
N VAL A 104 27.46 29.85 -34.55
CA VAL A 104 28.03 28.63 -33.96
C VAL A 104 29.16 28.10 -34.81
N SER A 105 30.19 27.54 -34.18
CA SER A 105 31.28 26.84 -34.87
C SER A 105 31.13 25.32 -34.76
N SER A 106 31.50 24.61 -35.81
CA SER A 106 31.52 23.14 -35.82
C SER A 106 32.77 22.63 -35.10
N SER A 107 32.65 21.51 -34.38
CA SER A 107 33.81 20.87 -33.74
C SER A 107 34.80 20.26 -34.74
N VAL A 108 34.39 20.09 -36.00
CA VAL A 108 35.18 19.39 -37.04
C VAL A 108 35.91 20.32 -38.01
N GLY A 109 35.90 21.64 -37.79
CA GLY A 109 36.63 22.59 -38.64
C GLY A 109 36.33 24.06 -38.32
N PRO A 110 37.04 25.02 -38.95
CA PRO A 110 36.89 26.46 -38.69
C PRO A 110 35.62 27.06 -39.31
N GLU A 111 34.59 26.26 -39.54
CA GLU A 111 33.35 26.68 -40.20
C GLU A 111 32.39 27.30 -39.19
N TYR A 112 31.97 28.52 -39.49
CA TYR A 112 30.98 29.29 -38.73
C TYR A 112 29.63 29.23 -39.46
N TYR A 113 28.60 28.85 -38.73
CA TYR A 113 27.22 28.76 -39.21
C TYR A 113 26.34 29.76 -38.48
N SER A 114 25.45 30.41 -39.22
CA SER A 114 24.35 31.17 -38.64
C SER A 114 23.21 30.21 -38.30
N PHE A 115 22.74 30.23 -37.06
CA PHE A 115 21.72 29.33 -36.55
C PHE A 115 20.61 30.11 -35.84
N ASN A 116 19.38 29.58 -35.91
CA ASN A 116 18.21 30.14 -35.23
C ASN A 116 18.01 29.48 -33.86
N LEU A 117 17.79 30.29 -32.83
CA LEU A 117 17.42 29.84 -31.51
C LEU A 117 15.91 29.58 -31.45
N PHE A 118 15.55 28.34 -31.19
CA PHE A 118 14.17 27.91 -30.97
C PHE A 118 13.84 27.89 -29.48
N ASN A 119 12.65 28.35 -29.13
CA ASN A 119 12.08 28.22 -27.80
C ASN A 119 11.16 27.00 -27.76
N PHE A 120 11.24 26.21 -26.69
CA PHE A 120 10.43 25.01 -26.44
C PHE A 120 10.14 24.87 -24.95
#